data_AF-W7YEW4-F1
#
_entry.id   AF-W7YEW4-F1
#
_cell.length_a   1.000
_cell.length_b   1.000
_cell.length_c   1.000
_cell.angle_alpha   90.00
_cell.angle_beta   90.00
_cell.angle_gamma   90.00
#
_symmetry.space_group_name_H-M   'P 1'
#
loop_
_entity.id
_entity.type
_entity.pdbx_description
1 polymer ?
#
loop_
_entity_poly.entity_id
_entity_poly.type
_entity_poly.pdbx_seq_one_letter_code
_entity_poly.pdbx_strand_id
1 'polypeptide(L)'
;MKKYSVLLFLIFGIIILFILPRIFIKSTWGFDFTTNNASNIGSAIGGVTAPIIGVLSSFLIYFAYNEQRRANKKADNKRNFDILYTLFNDTKKRFFELQYKSIEGADNQGKYALNVFRNDVISQAAIEAGGKPKNLTKVLNTSYRNELIESLDLISLIKKNTDTGYSLLQNERELLIKSLSLFFYKNLKIQLKDIEDSLKDLDDIKVCGRIEPTGTKQLKVLKESVSGLLICFDGNVS
;
A
#
# COMPACT_ATOMS: atom_id res chain seq x y z
N MET A 1 -0.48 19.17 23.70
CA MET A 1 0.11 19.76 24.91
C MET A 1 1.61 19.57 24.87
N LYS A 2 2.38 20.56 25.29
CA LYS A 2 3.84 20.44 25.38
C LYS A 2 4.16 19.38 26.44
N LYS A 3 5.21 18.58 26.26
CA LYS A 3 5.64 17.52 27.20
C LYS A 3 5.66 17.99 28.67
N TYR A 4 5.92 19.27 28.88
CA TYR A 4 5.92 19.95 30.17
C TYR A 4 4.57 19.91 30.91
N SER A 5 3.42 19.89 30.24
CA SER A 5 2.10 19.87 30.90
C SER A 5 1.81 18.56 31.63
N VAL A 6 2.22 17.42 31.04
CA VAL A 6 2.04 16.10 31.67
C VAL A 6 3.01 15.95 32.85
N LEU A 7 4.25 16.41 32.69
CA LEU A 7 5.25 16.40 33.77
C LEU A 7 4.79 17.25 34.97
N LEU A 8 4.28 18.46 34.72
CA LEU A 8 3.74 19.33 35.76
C LEU A 8 2.55 18.69 36.49
N PHE A 9 1.66 18.02 35.77
CA PHE A 9 0.54 17.30 36.37
C PHE A 9 1.00 16.13 37.26
N LEU A 10 2.05 15.41 36.84
CA LEU A 10 2.62 14.31 37.61
C LEU A 10 3.29 14.81 38.89
N ILE A 11 4.08 15.89 38.80
CA ILE A 11 4.68 16.57 39.96
C ILE A 11 3.60 17.05 40.92
N PHE A 12 2.54 17.67 40.41
CA PHE A 12 1.41 18.14 41.21
C PHE A 12 0.68 17.00 41.93
N GLY A 13 0.43 15.87 41.24
CA GLY A 13 -0.16 14.68 41.84
C GLY A 13 0.69 14.10 42.97
N ILE A 14 2.01 14.04 42.79
CA ILE A 14 2.95 13.61 43.84
C ILE A 14 2.89 14.54 45.05
N ILE A 15 2.91 15.87 44.82
CA ILE A 15 2.83 16.87 45.89
C ILE A 15 1.52 16.72 46.69
N ILE A 16 0.39 16.57 45.98
CA ILE A 16 -0.94 16.33 46.56
C ILE A 16 -0.94 15.08 47.46
N LEU A 17 -0.33 13.98 47.00
CA LEU A 17 -0.27 12.73 47.75
C LEU A 17 0.45 12.86 49.09
N PHE A 18 1.49 13.70 49.17
CA PHE A 18 2.23 13.93 50.42
C PHE A 18 1.63 15.02 51.31
N ILE A 19 0.95 16.00 50.72
CA ILE A 19 0.40 17.16 51.45
C ILE A 19 -1.00 16.85 52.03
N LEU A 20 -1.90 16.22 51.27
CA LEU A 20 -3.28 16.00 51.74
C LEU A 20 -3.35 15.21 53.05
N PRO A 21 -2.67 14.05 53.20
CA PRO A 21 -2.70 13.32 54.47
C PRO A 21 -2.27 14.19 55.66
N ARG A 22 -1.26 15.04 55.49
CA ARG A 22 -0.80 15.92 56.56
C ARG A 22 -1.83 16.97 56.97
N ILE A 23 -2.62 17.49 56.03
CA ILE A 23 -3.69 18.45 56.31
C ILE A 23 -4.86 17.75 57.00
N PHE A 24 -5.30 16.59 56.49
CA PHE A 24 -6.46 15.88 57.02
C PHE A 24 -6.18 15.16 58.35
N ILE A 25 -4.96 14.72 58.62
CA ILE A 25 -4.57 14.08 59.90
C ILE A 25 -4.44 15.12 61.04
N LYS A 26 -4.18 16.40 60.72
CA LYS A 26 -4.01 17.49 61.72
C LYS A 26 -5.20 18.43 61.84
N SER A 27 -6.28 18.23 61.09
CA SER A 27 -7.39 19.18 61.02
C SER A 27 -8.32 19.06 62.24
N THR A 28 -8.56 20.20 62.91
CA THR A 28 -9.56 20.36 63.97
C THR A 28 -11.00 20.49 63.45
N TRP A 29 -11.23 20.38 62.13
CA TRP A 29 -12.54 20.53 61.48
C TRP A 29 -13.31 19.20 61.38
N GLY A 30 -13.65 18.62 62.53
CA GLY A 30 -14.69 17.57 62.64
C GLY A 30 -14.36 16.17 62.09
N PHE A 31 -13.21 15.98 61.46
CA PHE A 31 -12.71 14.66 61.06
C PHE A 31 -11.49 14.30 61.92
N ASP A 32 -11.74 13.65 63.07
CA ASP A 32 -10.68 13.23 64.00
C ASP A 32 -10.01 11.94 63.51
N PHE A 33 -8.86 12.10 62.83
CA PHE A 33 -7.95 11.01 62.48
C PHE A 33 -6.69 11.01 63.37
N THR A 34 -6.80 11.49 64.62
CA THR A 34 -5.66 11.56 65.54
C THR A 34 -5.06 10.19 65.83
N THR A 35 -3.76 10.20 66.09
CA THR A 35 -2.85 9.05 66.25
C THR A 35 -3.13 8.17 67.46
N ASN A 36 -4.15 8.47 68.28
CA ASN A 36 -4.50 7.65 69.45
C ASN A 36 -5.02 6.26 69.07
N ASN A 37 -5.39 6.05 67.80
CA ASN A 37 -5.68 4.73 67.22
C ASN A 37 -4.91 4.58 65.90
N ALA A 38 -3.81 3.81 65.89
CA ALA A 38 -3.01 3.55 64.69
C ALA A 38 -3.82 2.96 63.50
N SER A 39 -4.96 2.32 63.80
CA SER A 39 -5.95 1.84 62.82
C SER A 39 -6.58 2.97 61.96
N ASN A 40 -6.62 4.22 62.46
CA ASN A 40 -7.25 5.34 61.77
C ASN A 40 -6.36 6.02 60.74
N ILE A 41 -5.03 5.96 60.85
CA ILE A 41 -4.11 6.61 59.90
C ILE A 41 -4.15 5.89 58.55
N GLY A 42 -4.10 4.55 58.56
CA GLY A 42 -4.23 3.75 57.35
C GLY A 42 -5.58 3.95 56.66
N SER A 43 -6.65 4.08 57.46
CA SER A 43 -8.02 4.33 56.99
C SER A 43 -8.19 5.77 56.43
N ALA A 44 -7.56 6.78 57.04
CA ALA A 44 -7.60 8.17 56.58
C ALA A 44 -6.79 8.37 55.29
N ILE A 45 -5.59 7.80 55.24
CA ILE A 45 -4.75 7.82 54.04
C ILE A 45 -5.47 7.06 52.93
N GLY A 46 -5.91 5.82 53.17
CA GLY A 46 -6.62 5.01 52.18
C GLY A 46 -7.91 5.65 51.70
N GLY A 47 -8.73 6.18 52.62
CA GLY A 47 -10.05 6.75 52.30
C GLY A 47 -10.00 8.04 51.48
N VAL A 48 -9.03 8.93 51.74
CA VAL A 48 -8.92 10.21 51.03
C VAL A 48 -8.01 10.11 49.80
N THR A 49 -6.92 9.35 49.88
CA THR A 49 -5.97 9.26 48.76
C THR A 49 -6.46 8.33 47.66
N ALA A 50 -7.21 7.26 47.96
CA ALA A 50 -7.62 6.31 46.93
C ALA A 50 -8.49 6.93 45.83
N PRO A 51 -9.52 7.76 46.11
CA PRO A 51 -10.27 8.45 45.07
C PRO A 51 -9.41 9.40 44.22
N ILE A 52 -8.49 10.13 44.86
CA ILE A 52 -7.59 11.07 44.17
C ILE A 52 -6.62 10.32 43.25
N ILE A 53 -6.02 9.23 43.73
CA ILE A 53 -5.18 8.34 42.93
C ILE A 53 -5.98 7.77 41.77
N GLY A 54 -7.24 7.36 42.00
CA GLY A 54 -8.13 6.86 40.96
C GLY A 54 -8.36 7.89 39.85
N VAL A 55 -8.65 9.14 40.20
CA VAL A 55 -8.86 10.23 39.22
C VAL A 55 -7.57 10.56 38.48
N LEU A 56 -6.45 10.71 39.20
CA LEU A 56 -5.13 10.96 38.59
C LEU A 56 -4.74 9.83 37.63
N SER A 57 -4.97 8.57 38.03
CA SER A 57 -4.67 7.40 37.21
C SER A 57 -5.53 7.37 35.96
N SER A 58 -6.84 7.62 36.07
CA SER A 58 -7.73 7.69 34.91
C SER A 58 -7.30 8.76 33.91
N PHE A 59 -6.85 9.93 34.41
CA PHE A 59 -6.39 11.02 33.55
C PHE A 59 -5.08 10.68 32.83
N LEU A 60 -4.13 10.04 33.53
CA LEU A 60 -2.89 9.56 32.94
C LEU A 60 -3.14 8.46 31.90
N ILE A 61 -4.03 7.50 32.19
CA ILE A 61 -4.42 6.44 31.26
C ILE A 61 -5.03 7.04 29.99
N TYR A 62 -5.93 8.02 30.13
CA TYR A 62 -6.54 8.70 28.98
C TYR A 62 -5.49 9.33 28.05
N PHE A 63 -4.47 9.98 28.61
CA PHE A 63 -3.39 10.55 27.79
C PHE A 63 -2.49 9.50 27.17
N ALA A 64 -2.10 8.49 27.93
CA ALA A 64 -1.30 7.39 27.41
C ALA A 64 -2.01 6.74 26.22
N TYR A 65 -3.31 6.48 26.35
CA TYR A 65 -4.15 5.96 25.27
C TYR A 65 -4.16 6.88 24.04
N ASN A 66 -4.34 8.19 24.23
CA ASN A 66 -4.38 9.13 23.10
C ASN A 66 -3.02 9.23 22.37
N GLU A 67 -1.91 9.21 23.10
CA GLU A 67 -0.57 9.19 22.48
C GLU A 67 -0.27 7.84 21.81
N GLN A 68 -0.66 6.71 22.41
CA GLN A 68 -0.57 5.39 21.77
C GLN A 68 -1.38 5.36 20.47
N ARG A 69 -2.62 5.87 20.47
CA ARG A 69 -3.45 5.97 19.27
C ARG A 69 -2.79 6.82 18.18
N ARG A 70 -2.15 7.93 18.54
CA ARG A 70 -1.38 8.77 17.59
C ARG A 70 -0.15 8.05 17.04
N ALA A 71 0.60 7.35 17.89
CA ALA A 71 1.76 6.58 17.48
C ALA A 71 1.37 5.44 16.54
N ASN A 72 0.32 4.70 16.87
CA ASN A 72 -0.21 3.62 16.03
C ASN A 72 -0.63 4.14 14.65
N LYS A 73 -1.37 5.26 14.59
CA LYS A 73 -1.74 5.86 13.30
C LYS A 73 -0.51 6.22 12.43
N LYS A 74 0.56 6.74 13.03
CA LYS A 74 1.80 7.03 12.29
C LYS A 74 2.53 5.76 11.85
N ALA A 75 2.55 4.74 12.71
CA ALA A 75 3.16 3.44 12.38
C ALA A 75 2.40 2.74 11.25
N ASP A 76 1.06 2.81 11.25
CA ASP A 76 0.21 2.24 10.21
C ASP A 76 0.48 2.88 8.84
N ASN A 77 0.57 4.21 8.79
CA ASN A 77 0.89 4.94 7.57
C ASN A 77 2.23 4.50 6.97
N LYS A 78 3.28 4.45 7.82
CA LYS A 78 4.61 4.01 7.40
C LYS A 78 4.61 2.56 6.93
N ARG A 79 3.91 1.68 7.66
CA ARG A 79 3.78 0.27 7.30
C ARG A 79 3.13 0.09 5.93
N ASN A 80 2.08 0.87 5.63
CA ASN A 80 1.41 0.80 4.33
C ASN A 80 2.33 1.24 3.19
N PHE A 81 3.12 2.29 3.40
CA PHE A 81 4.15 2.69 2.44
C PHE A 81 5.18 1.58 2.22
N ASP A 82 5.72 1.01 3.30
CA ASP A 82 6.74 -0.05 3.22
C ASP A 82 6.23 -1.29 2.48
N ILE A 83 4.96 -1.67 2.69
CA ILE A 83 4.29 -2.76 1.96
C ILE A 83 4.20 -2.43 0.47
N LEU A 84 3.67 -1.27 0.10
CA LEU A 84 3.50 -0.88 -1.30
C LEU A 84 4.85 -0.74 -2.02
N TYR A 85 5.85 -0.18 -1.35
CA TYR A 85 7.19 -0.02 -1.89
C TYR A 85 7.88 -1.37 -2.10
N THR A 86 7.75 -2.30 -1.14
CA THR A 86 8.25 -3.67 -1.29
C THR A 86 7.56 -4.38 -2.45
N LEU A 87 6.22 -4.33 -2.52
CA LEU A 87 5.46 -4.91 -3.62
C LEU A 87 5.88 -4.35 -4.98
N PHE A 88 6.12 -3.03 -5.06
CA PHE A 88 6.62 -2.41 -6.29
C PHE A 88 8.02 -2.92 -6.67
N ASN A 89 8.95 -3.00 -5.72
CA ASN A 89 10.30 -3.50 -6.00
C ASN A 89 10.30 -4.98 -6.40
N ASP A 90 9.49 -5.80 -5.75
CA ASP A 90 9.33 -7.21 -6.09
C ASP A 90 8.73 -7.36 -7.49
N THR A 91 7.71 -6.58 -7.83
CA THR A 91 7.09 -6.59 -9.16
C THR A 91 8.08 -6.14 -10.23
N LYS A 92 8.86 -5.09 -9.95
CA LYS A 92 9.93 -4.61 -10.82
C LYS A 92 11.00 -5.69 -11.04
N LYS A 93 11.41 -6.39 -9.97
CA LYS A 93 12.38 -7.48 -10.05
C LYS A 93 11.85 -8.61 -10.92
N ARG A 94 10.63 -9.09 -10.65
CA ARG A 94 9.95 -10.12 -11.45
C ARG A 94 9.89 -9.74 -12.93
N PHE A 95 9.52 -8.49 -13.24
CA PHE A 95 9.50 -7.99 -14.61
C PHE A 95 10.85 -8.14 -15.32
N PHE A 96 11.97 -7.85 -14.64
CA PHE A 96 13.31 -7.99 -15.23
C PHE A 96 13.77 -9.44 -15.34
N GLU A 97 13.23 -10.33 -14.51
CA GLU A 97 13.50 -11.77 -14.54
C GLU A 97 12.62 -12.53 -15.56
N LEU A 98 11.58 -11.89 -16.12
CA LEU A 98 10.71 -12.52 -17.11
C LEU A 98 11.49 -13.06 -18.30
N GLN A 99 11.28 -14.33 -18.64
CA GLN A 99 11.95 -15.00 -19.74
C GLN A 99 10.99 -15.24 -20.91
N TYR A 100 11.42 -14.85 -22.10
CA TYR A 100 10.68 -15.08 -23.33
C TYR A 100 11.55 -15.80 -24.37
N LYS A 101 11.09 -16.97 -24.80
CA LYS A 101 11.66 -17.68 -25.93
C LYS A 101 10.98 -17.22 -27.21
N SER A 102 11.73 -16.57 -28.09
CA SER A 102 11.19 -16.06 -29.36
C SER A 102 10.70 -17.19 -30.26
N ILE A 103 9.96 -16.83 -31.31
CA ILE A 103 9.56 -17.79 -32.35
C ILE A 103 10.79 -18.44 -33.01
N GLU A 104 11.89 -17.72 -33.12
CA GLU A 104 13.19 -18.21 -33.64
C GLU A 104 13.95 -19.09 -32.63
N GLY A 105 13.46 -19.20 -31.39
CA GLY A 105 14.02 -20.07 -30.36
C GLY A 105 15.12 -19.43 -29.50
N ALA A 106 15.36 -18.12 -29.63
CA ALA A 106 16.29 -17.39 -28.78
C ALA A 106 15.65 -17.08 -27.41
N ASP A 107 16.39 -17.32 -26.32
CA ASP A 107 15.94 -17.00 -24.96
C ASP A 107 16.31 -15.55 -24.61
N ASN A 108 15.30 -14.78 -24.19
CA ASN A 108 15.40 -13.36 -23.90
C ASN A 108 14.92 -13.07 -22.48
N GLN A 109 15.37 -11.96 -21.89
CA GLN A 109 15.03 -11.62 -20.50
C GLN A 109 14.62 -10.15 -20.34
N GLY A 110 13.75 -9.89 -19.37
CA GLY A 110 13.37 -8.55 -18.92
C GLY A 110 12.87 -7.61 -20.02
N LYS A 111 13.48 -6.42 -20.13
CA LYS A 111 13.10 -5.44 -21.15
C LYS A 111 13.30 -5.96 -22.57
N TYR A 112 14.34 -6.77 -22.80
CA TYR A 112 14.59 -7.33 -24.12
C TYR A 112 13.56 -8.41 -24.46
N ALA A 113 13.18 -9.25 -23.50
CA ALA A 113 12.07 -10.19 -23.65
C ALA A 113 10.78 -9.51 -24.08
N LEU A 114 10.43 -8.37 -23.46
CA LEU A 114 9.22 -7.61 -23.83
C LEU A 114 9.30 -7.07 -25.26
N ASN A 115 10.48 -6.58 -25.66
CA ASN A 115 10.70 -6.06 -27.00
C ASN A 115 10.58 -7.15 -28.07
N VAL A 116 11.12 -8.34 -27.80
CA VAL A 116 11.04 -9.49 -28.70
C VAL A 116 9.62 -10.04 -28.74
N PHE A 117 8.95 -10.19 -27.58
CA PHE A 117 7.54 -10.57 -27.51
C PHE A 117 6.65 -9.61 -28.30
N ARG A 118 6.86 -8.30 -28.16
CA ARG A 118 6.17 -7.30 -28.99
C ARG A 118 6.38 -7.61 -30.47
N ASN A 119 7.62 -7.72 -30.94
CA ASN A 119 7.90 -7.95 -32.36
C ASN A 119 7.26 -9.26 -32.88
N ASP A 120 7.26 -10.31 -32.05
CA ASP A 120 6.60 -11.58 -32.36
C ASP A 120 5.08 -11.42 -32.45
N VAL A 121 4.45 -10.68 -31.53
CA VAL A 121 3.02 -10.35 -31.62
C VAL A 121 2.70 -9.55 -32.89
N ILE A 122 3.45 -8.50 -33.18
CA ILE A 122 3.22 -7.63 -34.35
C ILE A 122 3.38 -8.42 -35.66
N SER A 123 4.48 -9.18 -35.78
CA SER A 123 4.74 -9.97 -36.99
C SER A 123 3.67 -11.02 -37.24
N GLN A 124 3.23 -11.74 -36.19
CA GLN A 124 2.18 -12.74 -36.34
C GLN A 124 0.80 -12.11 -36.58
N ALA A 125 0.50 -10.96 -35.98
CA ALA A 125 -0.73 -10.21 -36.27
C ALA A 125 -0.80 -9.79 -37.76
N ALA A 126 0.31 -9.27 -38.32
CA ALA A 126 0.36 -8.88 -39.73
C ALA A 126 0.20 -10.09 -40.68
N ILE A 127 0.79 -11.24 -40.34
CA ILE A 127 0.63 -12.48 -41.12
C ILE A 127 -0.82 -12.99 -41.06
N GLU A 128 -1.46 -12.89 -39.90
CA GLU A 128 -2.87 -13.25 -39.70
C GLU A 128 -3.81 -12.34 -40.47
N ALA A 129 -3.53 -11.03 -40.48
CA ALA A 129 -4.24 -10.06 -41.30
C ALA A 129 -4.17 -10.39 -42.80
N GLY A 130 -3.04 -10.92 -43.26
CA GLY A 130 -2.84 -11.42 -44.63
C GLY A 130 -3.47 -12.79 -44.92
N GLY A 131 -4.27 -13.35 -44.01
CA GLY A 131 -5.01 -14.60 -44.22
C GLY A 131 -4.21 -15.89 -44.01
N LYS A 132 -3.04 -15.85 -43.34
CA LYS A 132 -2.23 -17.06 -43.05
C LYS A 132 -2.04 -17.30 -41.54
N PRO A 133 -3.09 -17.63 -40.78
CA PRO A 133 -2.97 -17.84 -39.34
C PRO A 133 -2.24 -19.14 -39.02
N LYS A 134 -1.05 -19.05 -38.42
CA LYS A 134 -0.43 -20.24 -37.82
C LYS A 134 0.20 -20.04 -36.45
N ASN A 135 0.68 -18.85 -36.06
CA ASN A 135 1.45 -18.74 -34.81
C ASN A 135 1.05 -17.65 -33.81
N LEU A 136 0.06 -16.77 -34.05
CA LEU A 136 -0.31 -15.78 -33.02
C LEU A 136 -0.84 -16.48 -31.77
N THR A 137 -1.70 -17.49 -31.93
CA THR A 137 -2.18 -18.31 -30.79
C THR A 137 -1.02 -18.95 -30.03
N LYS A 138 0.06 -19.37 -30.71
CA LYS A 138 1.24 -19.93 -30.05
C LYS A 138 1.99 -18.87 -29.24
N VAL A 139 2.18 -17.67 -29.80
CA VAL A 139 2.81 -16.53 -29.12
C VAL A 139 1.98 -16.10 -27.91
N LEU A 140 0.67 -16.00 -28.08
CA LEU A 140 -0.25 -15.62 -27.01
C LEU A 140 -0.30 -16.69 -25.94
N ASN A 141 -0.26 -17.98 -26.26
CA ASN A 141 -0.36 -19.06 -25.27
C ASN A 141 0.97 -19.40 -24.56
N THR A 142 1.82 -18.39 -24.33
CA THR A 142 3.10 -18.55 -23.63
C THR A 142 2.98 -18.26 -22.14
N SER A 143 3.86 -18.89 -21.32
CA SER A 143 3.99 -18.55 -19.88
C SER A 143 4.31 -17.07 -19.70
N TYR A 144 5.17 -16.54 -20.57
CA TYR A 144 5.54 -15.13 -20.59
C TYR A 144 4.33 -14.18 -20.65
N ARG A 145 3.31 -14.49 -21.46
CA ARG A 145 2.08 -13.67 -21.51
C ARG A 145 1.42 -13.59 -20.14
N ASN A 146 1.27 -14.73 -19.46
CA ASN A 146 0.62 -14.78 -18.15
C ASN A 146 1.39 -13.98 -17.11
N GLU A 147 2.70 -14.21 -17.04
CA GLU A 147 3.57 -13.53 -16.07
C GLU A 147 3.66 -12.01 -16.36
N LEU A 148 3.62 -11.62 -17.63
CA LEU A 148 3.52 -10.22 -18.03
C LEU A 148 2.18 -9.64 -17.55
N ILE A 149 1.04 -10.27 -17.86
CA ILE A 149 -0.30 -9.80 -17.43
C ILE A 149 -0.35 -9.64 -15.91
N GLU A 150 0.10 -10.64 -15.15
CA GLU A 150 0.16 -10.57 -13.69
C GLU A 150 1.00 -9.39 -13.20
N SER A 151 2.15 -9.14 -13.85
CA SER A 151 3.00 -7.99 -13.53
C SER A 151 2.31 -6.67 -13.83
N LEU A 152 1.60 -6.55 -14.96
CA LEU A 152 0.85 -5.34 -15.33
C LEU A 152 -0.31 -5.09 -14.36
N ASP A 153 -1.06 -6.13 -14.00
CA ASP A 153 -2.18 -6.04 -13.07
C ASP A 153 -1.71 -5.63 -11.66
N LEU A 154 -0.57 -6.18 -11.20
CA LEU A 154 0.05 -5.77 -9.94
C LEU A 154 0.47 -4.29 -9.97
N ILE A 155 1.08 -3.80 -11.05
CA ILE A 155 1.45 -2.39 -11.19
C ILE A 155 0.19 -1.50 -11.14
N SER A 156 -0.88 -1.89 -11.84
CA SER A 156 -2.16 -1.19 -11.83
C SER A 156 -2.76 -1.13 -10.42
N LEU A 157 -2.75 -2.27 -9.70
CA LEU A 157 -3.23 -2.35 -8.32
C LEU A 157 -2.40 -1.48 -7.37
N ILE A 158 -1.07 -1.52 -7.45
CA ILE A 158 -0.18 -0.69 -6.63
C ILE A 158 -0.46 0.78 -6.91
N LYS A 159 -0.60 1.17 -8.18
CA LYS A 159 -0.93 2.55 -8.55
C LYS A 159 -2.29 2.97 -7.99
N LYS A 160 -3.34 2.18 -8.19
CA LYS A 160 -4.68 2.46 -7.66
C LYS A 160 -4.67 2.63 -6.13
N ASN A 161 -3.96 1.78 -5.41
CA ASN A 161 -3.81 1.88 -3.95
C ASN A 161 -3.00 3.12 -3.53
N THR A 162 -2.01 3.52 -4.33
CA THR A 162 -1.23 4.73 -4.08
C THR A 162 -2.05 6.00 -4.35
N ASP A 163 -2.89 5.98 -5.39
CA ASP A 163 -3.75 7.09 -5.76
C ASP A 163 -4.90 7.31 -4.76
N THR A 164 -5.52 6.21 -4.29
CA THR A 164 -6.64 6.23 -3.34
C THR A 164 -6.23 6.20 -1.88
N GLY A 165 -4.96 5.88 -1.58
CA GLY A 165 -4.46 5.59 -0.24
C GLY A 165 -4.49 6.79 0.70
N TYR A 166 -5.59 6.94 1.44
CA TYR A 166 -5.80 7.99 2.46
C TYR A 166 -4.80 7.90 3.65
N SER A 167 -4.05 6.80 3.75
CA SER A 167 -3.09 6.56 4.83
C SER A 167 -1.64 6.90 4.48
N LEU A 168 -1.30 7.27 3.25
CA LEU A 168 0.09 7.61 2.93
C LEU A 168 0.40 9.06 3.28
N LEU A 169 1.61 9.34 3.78
CA LEU A 169 2.08 10.71 3.86
C LEU A 169 2.22 11.26 2.42
N GLN A 170 1.92 12.54 2.23
CA GLN A 170 1.88 13.14 0.89
C GLN A 170 3.21 12.99 0.13
N ASN A 171 4.33 13.22 0.80
CA ASN A 171 5.68 13.06 0.23
C ASN A 171 6.02 11.61 -0.15
N GLU A 172 5.62 10.65 0.67
CA GLU A 172 5.79 9.20 0.41
C GLU A 172 4.97 8.77 -0.80
N ARG A 173 3.71 9.23 -0.87
CA ARG A 173 2.82 9.00 -2.02
C ARG A 173 3.43 9.58 -3.30
N GLU A 174 3.87 10.84 -3.28
CA GLU A 174 4.50 11.50 -4.44
C GLU A 174 5.76 10.75 -4.92
N LEU A 175 6.61 10.30 -3.99
CA LEU A 175 7.80 9.52 -4.32
C LEU A 175 7.45 8.19 -5.00
N LEU A 176 6.45 7.47 -4.49
CA LEU A 176 6.02 6.19 -5.05
C LEU A 176 5.37 6.38 -6.43
N ILE A 177 4.48 7.37 -6.59
CA ILE A 177 3.86 7.71 -7.90
C ILE A 177 4.93 8.04 -8.93
N LYS A 178 5.92 8.87 -8.56
CA LYS A 178 7.04 9.24 -9.44
C LYS A 178 7.84 8.00 -9.84
N SER A 179 8.12 7.12 -8.90
CA SER A 179 8.90 5.89 -9.14
C SER A 179 8.16 4.91 -10.06
N LEU A 180 6.87 4.70 -9.81
CA LEU A 180 5.99 3.90 -10.67
C LEU A 180 5.93 4.46 -12.09
N SER A 181 5.72 5.76 -12.22
CA SER A 181 5.63 6.44 -13.50
C SER A 181 6.93 6.32 -14.28
N LEU A 182 8.08 6.62 -13.65
CA LEU A 182 9.38 6.47 -14.28
C LEU A 182 9.64 5.04 -14.77
N PHE A 183 9.26 4.04 -13.97
CA PHE A 183 9.39 2.64 -14.37
C PHE A 183 8.51 2.31 -15.59
N PHE A 184 7.24 2.69 -15.55
CA PHE A 184 6.28 2.48 -16.63
C PHE A 184 6.73 3.15 -17.93
N TYR A 185 7.04 4.45 -17.90
CA TYR A 185 7.42 5.20 -19.10
C TYR A 185 8.73 4.69 -19.72
N LYS A 186 9.72 4.28 -18.91
CA LYS A 186 11.03 3.83 -19.42
C LYS A 186 11.04 2.39 -19.95
N ASN A 187 10.20 1.52 -19.41
CA ASN A 187 10.31 0.07 -19.64
C ASN A 187 9.09 -0.55 -20.31
N LEU A 188 7.92 0.07 -20.20
CA LEU A 188 6.65 -0.55 -20.60
C LEU A 188 5.92 0.25 -21.68
N LYS A 189 5.79 1.57 -21.52
CA LYS A 189 4.82 2.37 -22.31
C LYS A 189 4.91 2.15 -23.82
N ILE A 190 6.11 2.25 -24.40
CA ILE A 190 6.30 2.16 -25.85
C ILE A 190 5.90 0.77 -26.33
N GLN A 191 6.44 -0.28 -25.68
CA GLN A 191 6.20 -1.66 -26.08
C GLN A 191 4.72 -2.04 -25.96
N LEU A 192 4.07 -1.63 -24.87
CA LEU A 192 2.66 -1.92 -24.63
C LEU A 192 1.75 -1.18 -25.62
N LYS A 193 2.08 0.06 -25.98
CA LYS A 193 1.33 0.81 -26.99
C LYS A 193 1.44 0.16 -28.37
N ASP A 194 2.64 -0.24 -28.78
CA ASP A 194 2.85 -0.94 -30.05
C ASP A 194 2.06 -2.26 -30.12
N ILE A 195 2.01 -3.00 -29.00
CA ILE A 195 1.17 -4.21 -28.87
C ILE A 195 -0.30 -3.81 -29.02
N GLU A 196 -0.78 -2.85 -28.22
CA GLU A 196 -2.18 -2.43 -28.24
C GLU A 196 -2.66 -2.05 -29.65
N ASP A 197 -1.89 -1.21 -30.34
CA ASP A 197 -2.22 -0.72 -31.67
C ASP A 197 -2.27 -1.87 -32.69
N SER A 198 -1.30 -2.79 -32.64
CA SER A 198 -1.29 -3.97 -33.54
C SER A 198 -2.43 -4.96 -33.25
N LEU A 199 -2.94 -4.98 -32.02
CA LEU A 199 -4.10 -5.80 -31.66
C LEU A 199 -5.43 -5.13 -32.02
N LYS A 200 -5.50 -3.81 -32.18
CA LYS A 200 -6.71 -3.11 -32.65
C LYS A 200 -7.00 -3.49 -34.11
N ASP A 201 -5.98 -3.50 -34.95
CA ASP A 201 -6.11 -3.84 -36.38
C ASP A 201 -6.68 -5.26 -36.60
N LEU A 202 -6.46 -6.19 -35.67
CA LEU A 202 -7.01 -7.55 -35.74
C LEU A 202 -8.51 -7.63 -35.44
N ASP A 203 -9.06 -6.72 -34.63
CA ASP A 203 -10.50 -6.70 -34.36
C ASP A 203 -11.29 -6.24 -35.60
N ASP A 204 -10.69 -5.39 -36.44
CA ASP A 204 -11.30 -4.92 -37.69
C ASP A 204 -11.36 -6.01 -38.78
N ILE A 205 -10.45 -6.99 -38.73
CA ILE A 205 -10.33 -8.05 -39.74
C ILE A 205 -11.34 -9.19 -39.52
N LYS A 206 -11.86 -9.35 -38.30
CA LYS A 206 -12.88 -10.35 -37.96
C LYS A 206 -14.22 -10.18 -38.69
N VAL A 207 -14.41 -9.09 -39.44
CA VAL A 207 -15.62 -8.84 -40.23
C VAL A 207 -15.72 -9.75 -41.48
N CYS A 208 -14.64 -10.43 -41.90
CA CYS A 208 -14.61 -11.15 -43.19
C CYS A 208 -14.62 -12.70 -43.15
N GLY A 209 -15.04 -13.34 -42.06
CA GLY A 209 -15.53 -14.74 -42.08
C GLY A 209 -14.55 -15.82 -41.59
N ARG A 210 -15.05 -16.60 -40.61
CA ARG A 210 -14.42 -17.68 -39.81
C ARG A 210 -13.48 -17.23 -38.70
N ILE A 211 -13.95 -17.39 -37.46
CA ILE A 211 -13.20 -17.20 -36.23
C ILE A 211 -13.00 -18.57 -35.57
N GLU A 212 -11.75 -18.99 -35.36
CA GLU A 212 -11.46 -20.02 -34.37
C GLU A 212 -11.52 -19.41 -32.95
N PRO A 213 -12.28 -20.00 -32.01
CA PRO A 213 -12.68 -19.34 -30.76
C PRO A 213 -11.56 -19.20 -29.71
N THR A 214 -10.49 -20.00 -29.73
CA THR A 214 -9.54 -20.10 -28.60
C THR A 214 -8.52 -18.95 -28.52
N GLY A 215 -8.04 -18.43 -29.64
CA GLY A 215 -7.13 -17.27 -29.65
C GLY A 215 -7.80 -15.98 -29.18
N THR A 216 -9.12 -15.86 -29.36
CA THR A 216 -9.87 -14.63 -29.08
C THR A 216 -9.93 -14.28 -27.58
N LYS A 217 -10.02 -15.28 -26.70
CA LYS A 217 -10.09 -15.04 -25.25
C LYS A 217 -8.75 -14.53 -24.71
N GLN A 218 -7.65 -15.13 -25.14
CA GLN A 218 -6.30 -14.76 -24.67
C GLN A 218 -5.90 -13.37 -25.16
N LEU A 219 -6.23 -13.08 -26.42
CA LEU A 219 -6.04 -11.78 -27.03
C LEU A 219 -6.82 -10.69 -26.27
N LYS A 220 -8.09 -10.96 -25.95
CA LYS A 220 -8.95 -10.03 -25.22
C LYS A 220 -8.37 -9.70 -23.84
N VAL A 221 -7.92 -10.71 -23.08
CA VAL A 221 -7.33 -10.50 -21.75
C VAL A 221 -6.05 -9.66 -21.84
N LEU A 222 -5.15 -9.98 -22.78
CA LEU A 222 -3.93 -9.19 -22.97
C LEU A 222 -4.26 -7.73 -23.32
N LYS A 223 -5.19 -7.52 -24.24
CA LYS A 223 -5.65 -6.18 -24.64
C LYS A 223 -6.24 -5.42 -23.44
N GLU A 224 -7.13 -6.05 -22.66
CA GLU A 224 -7.74 -5.43 -21.49
C GLU A 224 -6.71 -5.02 -20.42
N SER A 225 -5.74 -5.88 -20.09
CA SER A 225 -4.68 -5.54 -19.13
C SER A 225 -3.75 -4.44 -19.65
N VAL A 226 -3.38 -4.48 -20.94
CA VAL A 226 -2.55 -3.45 -21.59
C VAL A 226 -3.26 -2.10 -21.58
N SER A 227 -4.48 -2.04 -22.13
CA SER A 227 -5.28 -0.81 -22.19
C SER A 227 -5.57 -0.26 -20.81
N GLY A 228 -5.93 -1.13 -19.85
CA GLY A 228 -6.19 -0.74 -18.47
C GLY A 228 -4.98 -0.08 -17.82
N LEU A 229 -3.78 -0.62 -18.04
CA LEU A 229 -2.55 -0.02 -17.52
C LEU A 229 -2.20 1.31 -18.22
N LEU A 230 -2.33 1.38 -19.55
CA LEU A 230 -2.08 2.61 -20.32
C LEU A 230 -2.98 3.75 -19.81
N ILE A 231 -4.29 3.49 -19.66
CA ILE A 231 -5.27 4.44 -19.14
C ILE A 231 -4.91 4.87 -17.71
N CYS A 232 -4.53 3.91 -16.86
CA CYS A 232 -4.14 4.19 -15.47
C CYS A 232 -2.98 5.19 -15.39
N PHE A 233 -2.03 5.15 -16.32
CA PHE A 233 -0.89 6.06 -16.34
C PHE A 233 -1.11 7.38 -17.08
N ASP A 234 -1.85 7.37 -18.19
CA ASP A 234 -2.05 8.58 -19.00
C ASP A 234 -3.18 9.49 -18.46
N GLY A 235 -4.12 8.97 -17.67
CA GLY A 235 -5.23 9.75 -17.09
C GLY A 235 -4.85 10.80 -16.02
N ASN A 236 -3.58 10.91 -15.63
CA ASN A 236 -3.08 11.88 -14.65
C ASN A 236 -2.14 12.95 -15.26
N VAL A 237 -2.08 13.06 -16.59
CA VAL A 237 -1.38 14.17 -17.27
C VAL A 237 -2.41 15.24 -17.66
N SER A 238 -2.92 15.95 -16.65
CA SER A 238 -3.73 17.17 -16.83
C SER A 238 -3.37 18.18 -15.76
#